data_AF-A0A932Q751-F1
#
_entry.id   AF-A0A932Q751-F1
#
_cell.length_a   1.000
_cell.length_b   1.000
_cell.length_c   1.000
_cell.angle_alpha   90.00
_cell.angle_beta   90.00
_cell.angle_gamma   90.00
#
_symmetry.space_group_name_H-M   'P 1'
#
loop_
_entity.id
_entity.type
_entity.pdbx_description
1 polymer ?
#
loop_
_entity_poly.entity_id
_entity_poly.type
_entity_poly.pdbx_seq_one_letter_code
_entity_poly.pdbx_strand_id
1 'polypeptide(L)'
;MAKNLGEILLEQGIIGRDALDRALQIQSRRLGDILIEEHLADPVAIAQALKFQALTKTGRRSTRLMVDVATLDEILVRLETIEDQVAADARRAVPFLSSLVSLRQAIEMMLLEPVETLFARARLIALQAGGEAGKKLELVCEGGGMVVDRALIDELSDMILHLVRNSVDHGLEDGTVRTHSVR
;
A
#
# COMPACT_ATOMS: atom_id res chain seq x y z
N MET A 1 51.41 7.03 -9.92
CA MET A 1 51.57 5.65 -10.46
C MET A 1 51.49 4.67 -9.30
N ALA A 2 50.98 3.45 -9.50
CA ALA A 2 50.92 2.45 -8.43
C ALA A 2 52.35 1.96 -8.15
N LYS A 3 52.84 2.17 -6.93
CA LYS A 3 54.21 1.78 -6.56
C LYS A 3 54.29 0.26 -6.42
N ASN A 4 55.36 -0.33 -6.95
CA ASN A 4 55.59 -1.77 -6.85
C ASN A 4 56.16 -2.12 -5.47
N LEU A 5 56.01 -3.39 -5.04
CA LEU A 5 56.45 -3.84 -3.71
C LEU A 5 57.93 -3.50 -3.44
N GLY A 6 58.80 -3.72 -4.43
CA GLY A 6 60.22 -3.37 -4.32
C GLY A 6 60.50 -1.87 -4.16
N GLU A 7 59.72 -1.01 -4.84
CA GLU A 7 59.83 0.45 -4.70
C GLU A 7 59.37 0.92 -3.31
N ILE A 8 58.31 0.31 -2.78
CA ILE A 8 57.80 0.60 -1.43
C ILE A 8 58.84 0.21 -0.37
N LEU A 9 59.45 -0.98 -0.51
CA LEU A 9 60.47 -1.46 0.43
C LEU A 9 61.77 -0.64 0.37
N LEU A 10 62.15 -0.12 -0.80
CA LEU A 10 63.27 0.82 -0.94
C LEU A 10 62.99 2.17 -0.28
N GLU A 11 61.81 2.75 -0.52
CA GLU A 11 61.43 4.05 0.07
C GLU A 11 61.32 4.00 1.59
N GLN A 12 60.92 2.85 2.14
CA GLN A 12 60.84 2.63 3.59
C GLN A 12 62.20 2.30 4.22
N GLY A 13 63.28 2.23 3.42
CA GLY A 13 64.63 1.93 3.90
C GLY A 13 64.80 0.50 4.43
N ILE A 14 63.86 -0.40 4.12
CA ILE A 14 63.87 -1.78 4.59
C ILE A 14 64.89 -2.60 3.78
N ILE A 15 65.03 -2.30 2.49
CA ILE A 15 66.02 -2.93 1.59
C ILE A 15 66.85 -1.84 0.88
N GLY A 16 68.07 -2.19 0.48
CA GLY A 16 68.93 -1.33 -0.38
C GLY A 16 68.70 -1.58 -1.88
N ARG A 17 69.10 -0.63 -2.73
CA ARG A 17 68.92 -0.72 -4.20
C ARG A 17 69.63 -1.93 -4.79
N ASP A 18 70.83 -2.21 -4.33
CA ASP A 18 71.61 -3.40 -4.71
C ASP A 18 70.92 -4.71 -4.32
N ALA A 19 70.20 -4.72 -3.18
CA ALA A 19 69.45 -5.89 -2.72
C ALA A 19 68.20 -6.12 -3.58
N LEU A 20 67.51 -5.04 -4.00
CA LEU A 20 66.38 -5.14 -4.91
C LEU A 20 66.83 -5.65 -6.29
N ASP A 21 67.93 -5.14 -6.82
CA ASP A 21 68.43 -5.52 -8.15
C ASP A 21 68.88 -6.99 -8.18
N ARG A 22 69.50 -7.49 -7.10
CA ARG A 22 69.80 -8.93 -6.94
C ARG A 22 68.53 -9.78 -6.89
N ALA A 23 67.54 -9.38 -6.09
CA ALA A 23 66.27 -10.10 -6.00
C ALA A 23 65.49 -10.10 -7.33
N LEU A 24 65.64 -9.05 -8.15
CA LEU A 24 65.08 -8.95 -9.49
C LEU A 24 65.84 -9.77 -10.54
N GLN A 25 67.13 -10.09 -10.34
CA GLN A 25 67.87 -10.97 -11.24
C GLN A 25 67.49 -12.45 -11.06
N ILE A 26 67.09 -12.85 -9.85
CA ILE A 26 66.70 -14.23 -9.51
C ILE A 26 65.20 -14.47 -9.78
N GLN A 27 64.59 -13.76 -10.74
CA GLN A 27 63.13 -13.67 -10.94
C GLN A 27 62.45 -14.97 -11.45
N SER A 28 62.60 -16.06 -10.71
CA SER A 28 61.95 -17.36 -10.87
C SER A 28 60.87 -17.61 -9.81
N ARG A 29 60.79 -16.78 -8.75
CA ARG A 29 59.81 -16.84 -7.65
C ARG A 29 59.39 -15.44 -7.16
N ARG A 30 58.41 -15.39 -6.24
CA ARG A 30 57.86 -14.13 -5.73
C ARG A 30 58.94 -13.34 -4.99
N LEU A 31 59.06 -12.05 -5.29
CA LEU A 31 60.10 -11.17 -4.75
C LEU A 31 60.06 -11.05 -3.21
N GLY A 32 58.88 -11.14 -2.59
CA GLY A 32 58.75 -11.17 -1.13
C GLY A 32 59.37 -12.41 -0.50
N ASP A 33 59.23 -13.58 -1.13
CA ASP A 33 59.75 -14.84 -0.59
C ASP A 33 61.29 -14.86 -0.64
N ILE A 34 61.87 -14.36 -1.75
CA ILE A 34 63.32 -14.23 -1.93
C ILE A 34 63.93 -13.28 -0.90
N LEU A 35 63.27 -12.16 -0.60
CA LEU A 35 63.77 -11.19 0.37
C LEU A 35 63.77 -11.72 1.82
N ILE A 36 62.90 -12.66 2.15
CA ILE A 36 62.86 -13.34 3.46
C ILE A 36 63.96 -14.40 3.55
N GLU A 37 64.09 -15.22 2.50
CA GLU A 37 65.07 -16.31 2.42
C GLU A 37 66.51 -15.78 2.48
N GLU A 38 66.80 -14.66 1.80
CA GLU A 38 68.11 -14.00 1.81
C GLU A 38 68.36 -13.15 3.07
N HIS A 39 67.43 -13.16 4.05
CA HIS A 39 67.48 -12.35 5.26
C HIS A 39 67.61 -10.83 5.02
N LEU A 40 67.09 -10.36 3.89
CA LEU A 40 67.16 -8.96 3.47
C LEU A 40 65.93 -8.16 3.94
N ALA A 41 64.82 -8.82 4.26
CA ALA A 41 63.64 -8.19 4.84
C ALA A 41 62.89 -9.15 5.76
N ASP A 42 62.30 -8.61 6.83
CA ASP A 42 61.48 -9.38 7.78
C ASP A 42 60.09 -9.70 7.17
N PRO A 43 59.54 -10.92 7.37
CA PRO A 43 58.18 -11.27 6.99
C PRO A 43 57.11 -10.24 7.38
N VAL A 44 57.24 -9.60 8.55
CA VAL A 44 56.30 -8.58 9.01
C VAL A 44 56.34 -7.33 8.12
N ALA A 45 57.55 -6.93 7.71
CA ALA A 45 57.76 -5.76 6.87
C ALA A 45 57.19 -5.98 5.46
N ILE A 46 57.35 -7.19 4.90
CA ILE A 46 56.77 -7.56 3.61
C ILE A 46 55.25 -7.61 3.67
N ALA A 47 54.66 -8.15 4.74
CA ALA A 47 53.22 -8.16 4.92
C ALA A 47 52.64 -6.74 5.00
N GLN A 48 53.32 -5.81 5.69
CA GLN A 48 52.94 -4.40 5.76
C GLN A 48 53.04 -3.70 4.41
N ALA A 49 54.14 -3.93 3.67
CA ALA A 49 54.34 -3.37 2.34
C ALA A 49 53.32 -3.92 1.32
N LEU A 50 52.94 -5.20 1.40
CA LEU A 50 51.87 -5.80 0.59
C LEU A 50 50.49 -5.21 0.94
N LYS A 51 50.21 -4.95 2.22
CA LYS A 51 48.97 -4.28 2.65
C LYS A 51 48.89 -2.85 2.10
N PHE A 52 50.01 -2.12 2.11
CA PHE A 52 50.11 -0.79 1.50
C PHE A 52 49.97 -0.84 -0.03
N GLN A 53 50.56 -1.84 -0.68
CA GLN A 53 50.38 -2.08 -2.11
C GLN A 53 48.92 -2.42 -2.46
N ALA A 54 48.24 -3.18 -1.62
CA ALA A 54 46.83 -3.51 -1.80
C ALA A 54 45.95 -2.25 -1.67
N LEU A 55 46.19 -1.40 -0.67
CA LEU A 55 45.49 -0.12 -0.48
C LEU A 55 45.68 0.84 -1.66
N THR A 56 46.89 0.88 -2.23
CA THR A 56 47.18 1.73 -3.41
C THR A 56 46.65 1.15 -4.72
N LYS A 57 46.55 -0.19 -4.85
CA LYS A 57 45.91 -0.86 -6.00
C LYS A 57 44.38 -0.90 -5.93
N THR A 58 43.78 -0.92 -4.74
CA THR A 58 42.30 -0.87 -4.56
C THR A 58 41.71 0.50 -4.92
N GLY A 59 42.52 1.51 -5.20
CA GLY A 59 42.09 2.78 -5.77
C GLY A 59 41.67 2.75 -7.25
N ARG A 60 41.63 1.59 -7.93
CA ARG A 60 41.23 1.52 -9.34
C ARG A 60 40.30 0.35 -9.65
N ARG A 61 39.02 0.54 -9.31
CA ARG A 61 37.84 0.24 -10.15
C ARG A 61 36.53 0.84 -9.62
N SER A 62 36.59 1.87 -8.78
CA SER A 62 35.46 2.77 -8.64
C SER A 62 35.62 3.84 -9.72
N THR A 63 34.79 3.77 -10.76
CA THR A 63 34.54 4.91 -11.65
C THR A 63 34.15 6.10 -10.77
N ARG A 64 35.11 7.01 -10.50
CA ARG A 64 34.79 8.33 -9.97
C ARG A 64 33.96 9.02 -11.05
N LEU A 65 32.64 8.90 -10.94
CA LEU A 65 31.71 9.74 -11.69
C LEU A 65 31.95 11.15 -11.17
N MET A 66 32.73 11.94 -11.91
CA MET A 66 32.79 13.37 -11.71
C MET A 66 31.49 13.93 -12.29
N VAL A 67 30.49 14.05 -11.43
CA VAL A 67 29.24 14.75 -11.75
C VAL A 67 29.52 16.24 -11.58
N ASP A 68 29.21 17.04 -12.59
CA ASP A 68 29.34 18.48 -12.52
C ASP A 68 28.40 19.05 -11.44
N VAL A 69 28.92 19.96 -10.62
CA VAL A 69 28.15 20.64 -9.57
C VAL A 69 26.95 21.38 -10.18
N ALA A 70 27.10 21.94 -11.39
CA ALA A 70 26.00 22.58 -12.10
C ALA A 70 24.85 21.61 -12.44
N THR A 71 25.18 20.35 -12.78
CA THR A 71 24.17 19.31 -13.03
C THR A 71 23.45 18.90 -11.75
N LEU A 72 24.15 18.88 -10.61
CA LEU A 72 23.51 18.63 -9.31
C LEU A 72 22.55 19.76 -8.94
N ASP A 73 22.93 21.02 -9.15
CA ASP A 73 22.06 22.18 -8.90
C ASP A 73 20.80 22.14 -9.79
N GLU A 74 20.94 21.79 -11.08
CA GLU A 74 19.80 21.62 -11.98
C GLU A 74 18.84 20.52 -11.49
N ILE A 75 19.39 19.38 -11.04
CA ILE A 75 18.59 18.28 -10.49
C ILE A 75 17.88 18.71 -9.20
N LEU A 76 18.55 19.45 -8.31
CA LEU A 76 17.95 19.95 -7.07
C LEU A 76 16.78 20.89 -7.34
N VAL A 77 16.94 21.85 -8.25
CA VAL A 77 15.85 22.76 -8.66
C VAL A 77 14.70 21.97 -9.27
N ARG A 78 14.99 20.95 -10.10
CA ARG A 78 13.93 20.10 -10.67
C ARG A 78 13.20 19.30 -9.60
N LEU A 79 13.90 18.76 -8.60
CA LEU A 79 13.27 18.05 -7.49
C LEU A 79 12.37 18.97 -6.67
N GLU A 80 12.83 20.17 -6.34
CA GLU A 80 12.02 21.19 -5.65
C GLU A 80 10.74 21.52 -6.43
N THR A 81 10.86 21.73 -7.75
CA THR A 81 9.68 21.98 -8.59
C THR A 81 8.71 20.80 -8.65
N ILE A 82 9.20 19.56 -8.62
CA ILE A 82 8.36 18.36 -8.60
C ILE A 82 7.64 18.26 -7.26
N GLU A 83 8.34 18.50 -6.15
CA GLU A 83 7.75 18.51 -4.80
C GLU A 83 6.61 19.53 -4.71
N ASP A 84 6.83 20.74 -5.22
CA ASP A 84 5.82 21.79 -5.27
C ASP A 84 4.60 21.41 -6.12
N GLN A 85 4.83 20.78 -7.28
CA GLN A 85 3.76 20.29 -8.15
C GLN A 85 2.91 19.21 -7.47
N VAL A 86 3.57 18.21 -6.86
CA VAL A 86 2.88 17.15 -6.12
C VAL A 86 2.07 17.74 -4.96
N ALA A 87 2.64 18.70 -4.23
CA ALA A 87 1.94 19.38 -3.15
C ALA A 87 0.73 20.19 -3.67
N ALA A 88 0.85 20.85 -4.82
CA ALA A 88 -0.25 21.57 -5.45
C ALA A 88 -1.36 20.63 -5.93
N ASP A 89 -1.02 19.47 -6.50
CA ASP A 89 -1.97 18.45 -6.91
C ASP A 89 -2.74 17.88 -5.72
N ALA A 90 -2.05 17.55 -4.64
CA ALA A 90 -2.67 17.08 -3.41
C ALA A 90 -3.64 18.13 -2.83
N ARG A 91 -3.24 19.41 -2.79
CA ARG A 91 -4.09 20.52 -2.34
C ARG A 91 -5.37 20.67 -3.17
N ARG A 92 -5.33 20.32 -4.46
CA ARG A 92 -6.51 20.34 -5.35
C ARG A 92 -7.38 19.08 -5.21
N ALA A 93 -6.77 17.92 -5.00
CA ALA A 93 -7.47 16.65 -4.89
C ALA A 93 -8.35 16.57 -3.64
N VAL A 94 -7.87 17.08 -2.49
CA VAL A 94 -8.61 16.98 -1.22
C VAL A 94 -9.99 17.66 -1.26
N PRO A 95 -10.13 18.92 -1.69
CA PRO A 95 -11.46 19.57 -1.82
C PRO A 95 -12.36 18.90 -2.87
N PHE A 96 -11.76 18.38 -3.95
CA PHE A 96 -12.51 17.66 -4.99
C PHE A 96 -13.13 16.36 -4.42
N LEU A 97 -12.35 15.57 -3.69
CA LEU A 97 -12.86 14.37 -3.02
C LEU A 97 -13.94 14.70 -2.00
N SER A 98 -13.78 15.78 -1.22
CA SER A 98 -14.81 16.25 -0.28
C SER A 98 -16.12 16.63 -0.99
N SER A 99 -16.02 17.29 -2.16
CA SER A 99 -17.18 17.61 -3.00
C SER A 99 -17.88 16.34 -3.51
N LEU A 100 -17.12 15.33 -3.93
CA LEU A 100 -17.68 14.04 -4.37
C LEU A 100 -18.40 13.31 -3.24
N VAL A 101 -17.84 13.30 -2.03
CA VAL A 101 -18.50 12.73 -0.85
C VAL A 101 -19.80 13.46 -0.55
N SER A 102 -19.79 14.79 -0.61
CA SER A 102 -20.99 15.61 -0.37
C SER A 102 -22.08 15.37 -1.43
N LEU A 103 -21.69 15.26 -2.71
CA LEU A 103 -22.59 14.91 -3.80
C LEU A 103 -23.19 13.52 -3.61
N ARG A 104 -22.38 12.54 -3.23
CA ARG A 104 -22.85 11.18 -2.91
C ARG A 104 -23.90 11.21 -1.80
N GLN A 105 -23.64 11.94 -0.71
CA GLN A 105 -24.60 12.07 0.39
C GLN A 105 -25.91 12.72 -0.06
N ALA A 106 -25.84 13.74 -0.93
CA ALA A 106 -27.03 14.35 -1.50
C ALA A 106 -27.85 13.37 -2.34
N ILE A 107 -27.18 12.52 -3.13
CA ILE A 107 -27.84 11.46 -3.92
C ILE A 107 -28.48 10.42 -2.99
N GLU A 108 -27.79 9.95 -1.96
CA GLU A 108 -28.33 8.99 -0.98
C GLU A 108 -29.62 9.54 -0.32
N MET A 109 -29.65 10.83 0.00
CA MET A 109 -30.88 11.47 0.53
C MET A 109 -32.02 11.55 -0.49
N MET A 110 -31.73 11.71 -1.79
CA MET A 110 -32.76 11.74 -2.84
C MET A 110 -33.42 10.38 -3.07
N LEU A 111 -32.77 9.28 -2.66
CA LEU A 111 -33.28 7.92 -2.81
C LEU A 111 -34.17 7.45 -1.65
N LEU A 112 -34.33 8.30 -0.62
CA LEU A 112 -35.18 7.99 0.52
C LEU A 112 -36.66 8.10 0.12
N GLU A 113 -37.43 7.07 0.41
CA GLU A 113 -38.87 6.98 0.15
C GLU A 113 -39.65 6.72 1.45
N PRO A 114 -40.83 7.32 1.64
CA PRO A 114 -41.67 7.01 2.79
C PRO A 114 -42.14 5.56 2.80
N VAL A 115 -42.09 4.89 3.96
CA VAL A 115 -42.58 3.51 4.13
C VAL A 115 -44.08 3.38 3.82
N GLU A 116 -44.83 4.48 3.87
CA GLU A 116 -46.24 4.55 3.48
C GLU A 116 -46.51 3.92 2.09
N THR A 117 -45.55 3.97 1.16
CA THR A 117 -45.73 3.37 -0.17
C THR A 117 -45.81 1.83 -0.11
N LEU A 118 -45.06 1.20 0.80
CA LEU A 118 -45.17 -0.22 1.09
C LEU A 118 -46.49 -0.54 1.83
N PHE A 119 -46.89 0.30 2.79
CA PHE A 119 -48.16 0.09 3.51
C PHE A 119 -49.36 0.16 2.58
N ALA A 120 -49.35 1.02 1.58
CA ALA A 120 -50.39 1.06 0.55
C ALA A 120 -50.50 -0.28 -0.21
N ARG A 121 -49.38 -0.90 -0.58
CA ARG A 121 -49.36 -2.22 -1.22
C ARG A 121 -49.86 -3.31 -0.25
N ALA A 122 -49.40 -3.28 1.00
CA ALA A 122 -49.82 -4.22 2.04
C ALA A 122 -51.33 -4.19 2.29
N ARG A 123 -51.94 -2.99 2.32
CA ARG A 123 -53.39 -2.82 2.45
C ARG A 123 -54.15 -3.50 1.31
N LEU A 124 -53.69 -3.33 0.06
CA LEU A 124 -54.30 -3.99 -1.10
C LEU A 124 -54.21 -5.52 -1.00
N ILE A 125 -53.02 -6.04 -0.69
CA ILE A 125 -52.81 -7.50 -0.56
C ILE A 125 -53.64 -8.09 0.59
N ALA A 126 -53.71 -7.39 1.74
CA ALA A 126 -54.53 -7.82 2.87
C ALA A 126 -56.01 -7.90 2.47
N LEU A 127 -56.55 -6.86 1.82
CA LEU A 127 -57.94 -6.82 1.39
C LEU A 127 -58.26 -7.93 0.37
N GLN A 128 -57.35 -8.18 -0.58
CA GLN A 128 -57.49 -9.27 -1.55
C GLN A 128 -57.50 -10.64 -0.86
N ALA A 129 -56.51 -10.91 -0.02
CA ALA A 129 -56.42 -12.18 0.72
C ALA A 129 -57.63 -12.39 1.64
N GLY A 130 -58.11 -11.33 2.31
CA GLY A 130 -59.31 -11.41 3.15
C GLY A 130 -60.57 -11.73 2.35
N GLY A 131 -60.71 -11.15 1.16
CA GLY A 131 -61.80 -11.45 0.23
C GLY A 131 -61.76 -12.90 -0.26
N GLU A 132 -60.59 -13.39 -0.65
CA GLU A 132 -60.37 -14.78 -1.09
C GLU A 132 -60.66 -15.79 0.04
N ALA A 133 -60.26 -15.47 1.27
CA ALA A 133 -60.51 -16.29 2.44
C ALA A 133 -61.93 -16.14 3.03
N GLY A 134 -62.74 -15.19 2.54
CA GLY A 134 -64.06 -14.87 3.11
C GLY A 134 -64.01 -14.26 4.52
N LYS A 135 -62.87 -13.70 4.93
CA LYS A 135 -62.63 -13.14 6.27
C LYS A 135 -62.71 -11.62 6.25
N LYS A 136 -63.41 -11.04 7.23
CA LYS A 136 -63.37 -9.58 7.48
C LYS A 136 -62.15 -9.23 8.30
N LEU A 137 -61.42 -8.20 7.87
CA LEU A 137 -60.20 -7.72 8.53
C LEU A 137 -60.08 -6.21 8.43
N GLU A 138 -59.25 -5.67 9.31
CA GLU A 138 -58.76 -4.28 9.28
C GLU A 138 -57.24 -4.35 9.38
N LEU A 139 -56.54 -3.67 8.45
CA LEU A 139 -55.09 -3.55 8.51
C LEU A 139 -54.72 -2.18 9.07
N VAL A 140 -54.08 -2.18 10.24
CA VAL A 140 -53.52 -0.98 10.87
C VAL A 140 -52.03 -0.93 10.57
N CYS A 141 -51.55 0.20 10.04
CA CYS A 141 -50.13 0.44 9.78
C CYS A 141 -49.70 1.70 10.54
N GLU A 142 -48.59 1.62 11.27
CA GLU A 142 -48.03 2.73 12.04
C GLU A 142 -46.63 3.09 11.53
N GLY A 143 -46.26 4.37 11.62
CA GLY A 143 -44.92 4.83 11.23
C GLY A 143 -44.71 5.06 9.73
N GLY A 144 -45.76 5.26 8.94
CA GLY A 144 -45.65 5.43 7.48
C GLY A 144 -44.84 6.65 7.03
N GLY A 145 -44.69 7.66 7.90
CA GLY A 145 -43.85 8.83 7.67
C GLY A 145 -42.35 8.58 7.82
N MET A 146 -41.92 7.38 8.25
CA MET A 146 -40.50 7.02 8.25
C MET A 146 -39.99 6.99 6.81
N VAL A 147 -38.81 7.56 6.59
CA VAL A 147 -38.16 7.60 5.28
C VAL A 147 -37.00 6.64 5.27
N VAL A 148 -36.95 5.76 4.28
CA VAL A 148 -36.01 4.64 4.19
C VAL A 148 -35.46 4.56 2.77
N ASP A 149 -34.27 4.00 2.58
CA ASP A 149 -33.72 3.75 1.24
C ASP A 149 -34.69 2.92 0.41
N ARG A 150 -35.02 3.40 -0.79
CA ARG A 150 -35.94 2.73 -1.70
C ARG A 150 -35.52 1.29 -2.03
N ALA A 151 -34.23 1.02 -2.20
CA ALA A 151 -33.75 -0.33 -2.50
C ALA A 151 -34.07 -1.30 -1.36
N LEU A 152 -33.98 -0.82 -0.11
CA LEU A 152 -34.34 -1.59 1.06
C LEU A 152 -35.86 -1.80 1.16
N ILE A 153 -36.68 -0.82 0.77
CA ILE A 153 -38.13 -0.99 0.67
C ILE A 153 -38.46 -2.06 -0.39
N ASP A 154 -37.82 -2.01 -1.56
CA ASP A 154 -38.06 -2.97 -2.63
C ASP A 154 -37.63 -4.39 -2.23
N GLU A 155 -36.49 -4.54 -1.52
CA GLU A 155 -36.03 -5.84 -1.01
C GLU A 155 -36.96 -6.43 0.06
N LEU A 156 -37.43 -5.59 1.00
CA LEU A 156 -38.31 -6.05 2.08
C LEU A 156 -39.77 -6.22 1.64
N SER A 157 -40.16 -5.62 0.51
CA SER A 157 -41.55 -5.58 0.05
C SER A 157 -42.17 -6.97 -0.02
N ASP A 158 -41.56 -7.89 -0.76
CA ASP A 158 -42.13 -9.21 -0.99
C ASP A 158 -42.27 -10.01 0.32
N MET A 159 -41.28 -9.92 1.20
CA MET A 159 -41.32 -10.58 2.50
C MET A 159 -42.45 -10.05 3.38
N ILE A 160 -42.61 -8.72 3.47
CA ILE A 160 -43.66 -8.10 4.28
C ILE A 160 -45.04 -8.42 3.72
N LEU A 161 -45.22 -8.35 2.39
CA LEU A 161 -46.48 -8.72 1.74
C LEU A 161 -46.82 -10.20 2.00
N HIS A 162 -45.81 -11.07 1.98
CA HIS A 162 -46.00 -12.49 2.30
C HIS A 162 -46.41 -12.70 3.77
N LEU A 163 -45.80 -12.00 4.72
CA LEU A 163 -46.18 -12.06 6.13
C LEU A 163 -47.62 -11.59 6.36
N VAL A 164 -48.04 -10.54 5.65
CA VAL A 164 -49.43 -10.05 5.70
C VAL A 164 -50.39 -11.12 5.19
N ARG A 165 -50.09 -11.76 4.06
CA ARG A 165 -50.91 -12.86 3.52
C ARG A 165 -50.97 -14.05 4.50
N ASN A 166 -49.82 -14.49 5.03
CA ASN A 166 -49.77 -15.58 6.00
C ASN A 166 -50.61 -15.30 7.25
N SER A 167 -50.64 -14.03 7.69
CA SER A 167 -51.47 -13.59 8.80
C SER A 167 -52.97 -13.72 8.49
N VAL A 168 -53.39 -13.50 7.25
CA VAL A 168 -54.80 -13.65 6.83
C VAL A 168 -55.17 -15.12 6.66
N ASP A 169 -54.31 -15.89 5.99
CA ASP A 169 -54.57 -17.28 5.64
C ASP A 169 -54.65 -18.15 6.90
N HIS A 170 -53.69 -17.97 7.82
CA HIS A 170 -53.51 -18.84 8.97
C HIS A 170 -53.71 -18.16 10.33
N GLY A 171 -53.51 -16.85 10.43
CA GLY A 171 -53.58 -16.13 11.70
C GLY A 171 -54.97 -15.62 12.08
N LEU A 172 -55.84 -15.34 11.10
CA LEU A 172 -57.21 -14.91 11.35
C LEU A 172 -58.14 -16.12 11.50
N GLU A 173 -58.77 -16.24 12.67
CA GLU A 173 -59.84 -17.21 12.90
C GLU A 173 -61.09 -16.87 12.08
N ASP A 174 -61.81 -17.91 11.65
CA ASP A 174 -63.07 -17.75 10.91
C ASP A 174 -64.12 -17.00 11.73
N GLY A 175 -64.98 -16.24 11.05
CA GLY A 175 -66.02 -15.43 11.68
C GLY A 175 -66.93 -16.21 12.64
N THR A 176 -67.13 -17.51 12.37
CA THR A 176 -67.91 -18.43 13.21
C THR A 176 -67.25 -18.70 14.56
N VAL A 177 -65.92 -18.84 14.59
CA VAL A 177 -65.12 -19.08 15.81
C VAL A 177 -64.98 -17.81 16.65
N ARG A 178 -64.90 -16.66 15.99
CA ARG A 178 -64.76 -15.32 16.60
C ARG A 178 -65.90 -14.96 17.56
N THR A 179 -67.11 -15.48 17.33
CA THR A 179 -68.28 -15.31 18.21
C THR A 179 -68.22 -16.14 19.49
N HIS A 180 -67.30 -17.11 19.60
CA HIS A 180 -67.15 -17.98 20.77
C HIS A 180 -65.92 -17.67 21.61
N SER A 181 -64.92 -16.95 21.08
CA SER A 181 -63.73 -16.52 21.83
C SER A 181 -63.89 -15.19 22.56
N VAL A 182 -64.94 -14.41 22.27
CA VAL A 182 -65.30 -13.19 23.02
C VAL A 182 -66.51 -13.48 23.93
N ARG A 183 -66.26 -14.15 25.06
CA ARG A 183 -67.15 -14.20 26.21
C ARG A 183 -66.36 -14.15 27.50
#